data_AF-A0A7X7CXC0-F1
#
_entry.id   AF-A0A7X7CXC0-F1
#
_cell.length_a   1.000
_cell.length_b   1.000
_cell.length_c   1.000
_cell.angle_alpha   90.00
_cell.angle_beta   90.00
_cell.angle_gamma   90.00
#
_symmetry.space_group_name_H-M   'P 1'
#
loop_
_entity.id
_entity.type
_entity.pdbx_description
1 polymer ?
#
loop_
_entity_poly.entity_id
_entity_poly.type
_entity_poly.pdbx_seq_one_letter_code
_entity_poly.pdbx_strand_id
1 'polypeptide(L)'
;TNALELMQVEYNNKLDQYVKDSKTLTDLVKANKEQELADMQTRINNFQQQAQVQLQDKQAELLNPIIEKATNAINEVAKEGGYTYIYDVRTLVYVDTVKSTDIGPLVKNKLGIKD
;
A
#
# COMPACT_ATOMS: atom_id res chain seq x y z
N THR A 1 -6.95 -10.47 5.92
CA THR A 1 -6.97 -11.48 4.84
C THR A 1 -8.23 -12.34 4.81
N ASN A 2 -8.87 -12.62 5.94
CA ASN A 2 -10.08 -13.47 6.01
C ASN A 2 -11.31 -12.96 5.21
N ALA A 3 -11.50 -11.64 5.08
CA ALA A 3 -12.74 -11.08 4.48
C ALA A 3 -12.95 -11.40 2.98
N LEU A 4 -11.90 -11.28 2.15
CA LEU A 4 -12.01 -11.57 0.71
C LEU A 4 -12.26 -13.06 0.46
N GLU A 5 -11.58 -13.92 1.22
CA GLU A 5 -11.75 -15.37 1.15
C GLU A 5 -13.19 -15.77 1.51
N LEU A 6 -13.75 -15.19 2.58
CA LEU A 6 -15.15 -15.41 2.95
C LEU A 6 -16.13 -14.98 1.86
N MET A 7 -15.91 -13.83 1.22
CA MET A 7 -16.76 -13.38 0.11
C MET A 7 -16.68 -14.33 -1.09
N GLN A 8 -15.48 -14.83 -1.40
CA GLN A 8 -15.25 -15.77 -2.51
C GLN A 8 -15.91 -17.13 -2.23
N VAL A 9 -15.80 -17.63 -1.01
CA VAL A 9 -16.45 -18.87 -0.55
C VAL A 9 -17.97 -18.72 -0.61
N GLU A 10 -18.52 -17.60 -0.12
CA GLU A 10 -19.96 -17.34 -0.18
C GLU A 10 -20.46 -17.31 -1.63
N TYR A 11 -19.74 -16.62 -2.52
CA TYR A 11 -20.06 -16.56 -3.95
C TYR A 11 -20.06 -17.95 -4.58
N ASN A 12 -19.00 -18.73 -4.37
CA ASN A 12 -18.89 -20.08 -4.92
C ASN A 12 -20.01 -21.00 -4.42
N ASN A 13 -20.33 -20.94 -3.13
CA ASN A 13 -21.43 -21.73 -2.55
C ASN A 13 -22.79 -21.36 -3.18
N LYS A 14 -23.07 -20.07 -3.39
CA LYS A 14 -24.31 -19.62 -4.03
C LYS A 14 -24.37 -19.98 -5.51
N LEU A 15 -23.23 -19.90 -6.21
CA LEU A 15 -23.12 -20.31 -7.61
C LEU A 15 -23.38 -21.81 -7.77
N ASP A 16 -22.75 -22.64 -6.93
CA ASP A 16 -22.95 -24.09 -6.93
C ASP A 16 -24.41 -24.46 -6.64
N GLN A 17 -25.04 -23.77 -5.68
CA GLN A 17 -26.44 -23.97 -5.36
C GLN A 17 -27.35 -23.56 -6.54
N TYR A 18 -27.05 -22.43 -7.19
CA TYR A 18 -27.78 -21.98 -8.37
C TYR A 18 -27.70 -23.01 -9.50
N VAL A 19 -26.51 -23.52 -9.80
CA VAL A 19 -26.31 -24.53 -10.86
C VAL A 19 -27.11 -25.80 -10.58
N LYS A 20 -27.08 -26.30 -9.33
CA LYS A 20 -27.83 -27.50 -8.90
C LYS A 20 -29.33 -27.31 -9.04
N ASP A 21 -29.85 -26.17 -8.60
CA ASP A 21 -31.29 -25.92 -8.54
C ASP A 21 -31.85 -25.31 -9.84
N SER A 22 -31.00 -24.84 -10.76
CA SER A 22 -31.40 -24.06 -11.94
C SER A 22 -32.56 -24.67 -12.73
N LYS A 23 -32.65 -26.00 -12.81
CA LYS A 23 -33.69 -26.71 -13.55
C LYS A 23 -35.06 -26.74 -12.85
N THR A 24 -35.11 -26.53 -11.54
CA THR A 24 -36.33 -26.58 -10.72
C THR A 24 -36.84 -25.20 -10.32
N LEU A 25 -36.05 -24.15 -10.53
CA LEU A 25 -36.41 -22.77 -10.22
C LEU A 25 -37.32 -22.15 -11.28
N THR A 26 -38.25 -21.30 -10.83
CA THR A 26 -39.01 -20.41 -11.71
C THR A 26 -38.09 -19.32 -12.29
N ASP A 27 -38.49 -18.75 -13.42
CA ASP A 27 -37.67 -17.74 -14.10
C ASP A 27 -37.46 -16.48 -13.26
N LEU A 28 -38.46 -16.09 -12.45
CA LEU A 28 -38.32 -14.98 -11.50
C LEU A 28 -37.27 -15.28 -10.43
N VAL A 29 -37.23 -16.50 -9.90
CA VAL A 29 -36.24 -16.88 -8.88
C VAL A 29 -34.84 -16.99 -9.48
N LYS A 30 -34.72 -17.47 -10.73
CA LYS A 30 -33.44 -17.46 -11.45
C LYS A 30 -32.92 -16.04 -11.62
N ALA A 31 -33.73 -15.13 -12.15
CA ALA A 31 -33.34 -13.74 -12.38
C ALA A 31 -32.86 -13.07 -11.08
N ASN A 32 -33.55 -13.31 -9.96
CA ASN A 32 -33.12 -12.78 -8.66
C ASN A 32 -31.77 -13.38 -8.19
N LYS A 33 -31.54 -14.69 -8.37
CA LYS A 33 -30.27 -15.33 -8.00
C LYS A 33 -29.11 -14.88 -8.89
N GLU A 34 -29.36 -14.72 -10.19
CA GLU A 34 -28.36 -14.19 -11.13
C GLU A 34 -27.98 -12.76 -10.77
N GLN A 35 -28.95 -11.91 -10.42
CA GLN A 35 -28.68 -10.56 -9.94
C GLN A 35 -27.86 -10.57 -8.64
N GLU A 36 -28.22 -11.43 -7.68
CA GLU A 36 -27.47 -11.57 -6.43
C GLU A 36 -26.00 -11.97 -6.68
N LEU A 37 -25.77 -12.96 -7.56
CA LEU A 37 -24.43 -13.38 -7.95
C LEU A 37 -23.65 -12.24 -8.64
N ALA A 38 -24.29 -11.48 -9.52
CA ALA A 38 -23.67 -10.33 -10.19
C ALA A 38 -23.30 -9.21 -9.20
N ASP A 39 -24.17 -8.94 -8.22
CA ASP A 39 -23.93 -7.95 -7.17
C ASP A 39 -22.78 -8.39 -6.26
N MET A 40 -22.72 -9.67 -5.91
CA MET A 40 -21.61 -10.24 -5.13
C MET A 40 -20.28 -10.16 -5.88
N GLN A 41 -20.26 -10.48 -7.18
CA GLN A 41 -19.05 -10.36 -8.00
C GLN A 41 -18.57 -8.91 -8.05
N THR A 42 -19.49 -7.96 -8.21
CA THR A 42 -19.18 -6.52 -8.14
C THR A 42 -18.58 -6.13 -6.80
N ARG A 43 -19.18 -6.60 -5.69
CA ARG A 43 -18.67 -6.33 -4.34
C ARG A 43 -17.28 -6.91 -4.10
N ILE A 44 -17.01 -8.12 -4.58
CA ILE A 44 -15.68 -8.76 -4.50
C ILE A 44 -14.64 -7.90 -5.24
N ASN A 45 -14.95 -7.52 -6.48
CA ASN A 45 -14.04 -6.70 -7.29
C ASN A 45 -13.77 -5.34 -6.64
N ASN A 46 -14.81 -4.67 -6.12
CA ASN A 46 -14.69 -3.41 -5.41
C ASN A 46 -13.87 -3.55 -4.13
N PHE A 47 -14.09 -4.62 -3.36
CA PHE A 47 -13.34 -4.88 -2.14
C PHE A 47 -11.85 -5.08 -2.43
N GLN A 48 -11.51 -5.85 -3.47
CA GLN A 48 -10.11 -6.04 -3.89
C GLN A 48 -9.44 -4.72 -4.27
N GLN A 49 -10.09 -3.90 -5.09
CA GLN A 49 -9.56 -2.59 -5.49
C GLN A 49 -9.38 -1.65 -4.29
N GLN A 50 -10.39 -1.55 -3.44
CA GLN A 50 -10.34 -0.70 -2.24
C GLN A 50 -9.26 -1.17 -1.26
N ALA A 51 -9.09 -2.47 -1.07
CA ALA A 51 -8.04 -3.01 -0.21
C ALA A 51 -6.65 -2.64 -0.74
N GLN A 52 -6.44 -2.63 -2.05
CA GLN A 52 -5.17 -2.21 -2.65
C GLN A 52 -4.89 -0.72 -2.43
N VAL A 53 -5.90 0.14 -2.61
CA VAL A 53 -5.80 1.57 -2.33
C VAL A 53 -5.51 1.82 -0.86
N GLN A 54 -6.28 1.21 0.04
CA GLN A 54 -6.07 1.35 1.49
C GLN A 54 -4.68 0.88 1.94
N LEU A 55 -4.14 -0.16 1.31
CA LEU A 55 -2.78 -0.61 1.59
C LEU A 55 -1.74 0.45 1.17
N GLN A 56 -1.89 1.04 -0.01
CA GLN A 56 -1.00 2.11 -0.48
C GLN A 56 -1.10 3.34 0.41
N ASP A 57 -2.33 3.76 0.75
CA ASP A 57 -2.58 4.88 1.65
C ASP A 57 -1.97 4.62 3.02
N LYS A 58 -2.12 3.41 3.57
CA LYS A 58 -1.55 3.08 4.88
C LYS A 58 -0.02 3.04 4.84
N GLN A 59 0.57 2.56 3.76
CA GLN A 59 2.02 2.62 3.56
C GLN A 59 2.50 4.07 3.54
N ALA A 60 1.81 4.94 2.79
CA ALA A 60 2.13 6.37 2.75
C ALA A 60 1.95 7.02 4.14
N GLU A 61 0.84 6.78 4.82
CA GLU A 61 0.55 7.30 6.16
C GLU A 61 1.66 6.95 7.17
N LEU A 62 2.19 5.72 7.09
CA LEU A 62 3.25 5.26 7.99
C LEU A 62 4.64 5.76 7.58
N LEU A 63 4.93 5.83 6.28
CA LEU A 63 6.24 6.23 5.77
C LEU A 63 6.45 7.74 5.76
N ASN A 64 5.43 8.53 5.42
CA ASN A 64 5.50 9.99 5.36
C ASN A 64 6.09 10.63 6.63
N PRO A 65 5.65 10.30 7.86
CA PRO A 65 6.24 10.89 9.07
C PRO A 65 7.69 10.46 9.30
N ILE A 66 8.09 9.28 8.81
CA ILE A 66 9.49 8.82 8.89
C ILE A 66 10.35 9.63 7.92
N ILE A 67 9.87 9.81 6.68
CA ILE A 67 10.53 10.64 5.66
C ILE A 67 10.65 12.08 6.17
N GLU A 68 9.57 12.66 6.70
CA GLU A 68 9.57 14.02 7.24
C GLU A 68 10.59 14.19 8.38
N LYS A 69 10.64 13.25 9.34
CA LYS A 69 11.65 13.26 10.40
C LYS A 69 13.08 13.20 9.84
N ALA A 70 13.32 12.33 8.86
CA ALA A 70 14.62 12.22 8.22
C ALA A 70 14.99 13.51 7.47
N THR A 71 14.08 14.08 6.69
CA THR A 71 14.27 15.34 5.98
C THR A 71 14.54 16.49 6.94
N ASN A 72 13.83 16.57 8.06
CA ASN A 72 14.06 17.61 9.07
C ASN A 72 15.45 17.46 9.71
N ALA A 73 15.86 16.25 10.07
CA ALA A 73 17.21 16.01 10.59
C ALA A 73 18.31 16.32 9.56
N ILE A 74 18.10 15.97 8.29
CA ILE A 74 19.00 16.35 7.18
C ILE A 74 19.10 17.87 7.09
N ASN A 75 17.98 18.59 7.13
CA ASN A 75 17.95 20.04 7.03
C ASN A 75 18.66 20.72 8.21
N GLU A 76 18.50 20.20 9.42
CA GLU A 76 19.18 20.70 10.61
C GLU A 76 20.69 20.51 10.51
N VAL A 77 21.14 19.29 10.19
CA VAL A 77 22.57 19.00 9.98
C VAL A 77 23.15 19.82 8.82
N ALA A 78 22.39 19.98 7.74
CA ALA A 78 22.78 20.77 6.58
C ALA A 78 23.06 22.24 6.97
N LYS A 79 22.15 22.84 7.74
CA LYS A 79 22.28 24.22 8.24
C LYS A 79 23.42 24.38 9.24
N GLU A 80 23.53 23.45 10.20
CA GLU A 80 24.56 23.46 11.24
C GLU A 80 25.97 23.32 10.65
N GLY A 81 26.13 22.51 9.61
CA GLY A 81 27.41 22.33 8.91
C GLY A 81 27.67 23.29 7.76
N GLY A 82 26.75 24.22 7.47
CA GLY A 82 26.92 25.22 6.40
C GLY A 82 26.94 24.63 4.98
N TYR A 83 26.28 23.49 4.76
CA TYR A 83 26.25 22.83 3.46
C TYR A 83 25.28 23.54 2.51
N THR A 84 25.71 23.78 1.27
CA THR A 84 24.88 24.44 0.24
C THR A 84 23.93 23.47 -0.46
N TYR A 85 24.36 22.22 -0.67
CA TYR A 85 23.58 21.18 -1.30
C TYR A 85 23.84 19.83 -0.64
N ILE A 86 22.77 19.03 -0.50
CA ILE A 86 22.83 17.64 -0.10
C ILE A 86 22.30 16.81 -1.26
N TYR A 87 23.04 15.77 -1.65
CA TYR A 87 22.64 14.85 -2.73
C TYR A 87 22.52 13.43 -2.19
N ASP A 88 21.53 12.69 -2.70
CA ASP A 88 21.51 11.24 -2.56
C ASP A 88 22.56 10.64 -3.50
N VAL A 89 23.57 9.98 -2.92
CA VAL A 89 24.69 9.37 -3.65
C VAL A 89 24.22 8.36 -4.72
N ARG A 90 23.04 7.75 -4.56
CA ARG A 90 22.47 6.79 -5.52
C ARG A 90 22.02 7.46 -6.82
N THR A 91 21.80 8.77 -6.79
CA THR A 91 21.36 9.56 -7.95
C THR A 91 22.52 10.14 -8.75
N LEU A 92 23.74 10.06 -8.22
CA LEU A 92 24.93 10.63 -8.84
C LEU A 92 25.70 9.57 -9.64
N VAL A 93 26.14 9.94 -10.85
CA VAL A 93 26.96 9.07 -11.70
C VAL A 93 28.37 8.89 -11.12
N TYR A 94 28.89 9.91 -10.43
CA TYR A 94 30.19 9.90 -9.79
C TYR A 94 30.17 10.77 -8.53
N VAL A 95 30.84 10.30 -7.49
CA VAL A 95 31.06 11.03 -6.24
C VAL A 95 32.54 10.94 -5.88
N ASP A 96 33.20 12.09 -5.76
CA ASP A 96 34.54 12.17 -5.18
C ASP A 96 34.41 12.15 -3.65
N THR A 97 34.65 11.00 -3.02
CA THR A 97 34.49 10.80 -1.57
C THR A 97 35.50 11.56 -0.73
N VAL A 98 36.57 12.10 -1.34
CA VAL A 98 37.57 12.92 -0.65
C VAL A 98 37.14 14.39 -0.62
N LYS A 99 36.47 14.85 -1.68
CA LYS A 99 35.98 16.24 -1.78
C LYS A 99 34.53 16.42 -1.34
N SER A 100 33.81 15.33 -1.13
CA SER A 100 32.46 15.34 -0.58
C SER A 100 32.47 15.03 0.90
N THR A 101 31.39 15.40 1.57
CA THR A 101 31.20 15.09 2.99
C THR A 101 29.96 14.24 3.13
N ASP A 102 30.12 13.05 3.71
CA ASP A 102 29.00 12.20 4.09
C ASP A 102 28.40 12.70 5.40
N ILE A 103 27.17 13.23 5.33
CA ILE A 103 26.43 13.70 6.50
C ILE A 103 25.59 12.60 7.16
N GLY A 104 25.51 11.40 6.56
CA GLY A 104 24.70 10.28 7.04
C GLY A 104 24.92 9.94 8.52
N PRO A 105 26.17 9.80 9.00
CA PRO A 105 26.46 9.57 10.42
C PRO A 105 25.94 10.70 11.34
N LEU A 106 26.05 11.96 10.90
CA LEU A 106 25.58 13.11 11.66
C LEU A 106 24.05 13.13 11.77
N VAL A 107 23.36 12.82 10.67
CA VAL A 107 21.89 12.71 10.63
C VAL A 107 21.40 11.55 11.50
N LYS A 108 22.06 10.39 11.46
CA LYS A 108 21.74 9.25 12.35
C LYS A 108 21.85 9.63 13.82
N ASN A 109 22.93 10.32 14.19
CA ASN A 109 23.12 10.82 15.54
C ASN A 109 22.01 11.81 15.96
N LYS A 110 21.65 12.74 15.07
CA LYS A 110 20.54 13.70 15.28
C LYS A 110 19.20 13.00 15.52
N LEU A 111 18.96 11.91 14.79
CA LEU A 111 17.76 11.07 14.93
C LEU A 111 17.82 10.10 16.12
N GLY A 112 18.94 10.05 16.85
CA GLY A 112 19.13 9.12 17.97
C GLY A 112 19.24 7.64 17.55
N ILE A 113 19.54 7.38 16.28
CA ILE A 113 19.72 6.02 15.76
C ILE A 113 21.16 5.60 16.05
N LYS A 114 21.32 4.59 16.91
CA LYS A 114 22.62 3.95 17.18
C LYS A 114 22.78 2.77 16.20
N ASP A 115 23.97 2.67 15.62
CA ASP A 115 24.36 1.54 14.76
C ASP A 115 24.31 0.20 15.52
#